data_AF-A0A4Q5QP59-F1
#
_entry.id   AF-A0A4Q5QP59-F1
#
_cell.length_a   1.000
_cell.length_b   1.000
_cell.length_c   1.000
_cell.angle_alpha   90.00
_cell.angle_beta   90.00
_cell.angle_gamma   90.00
#
_symmetry.space_group_name_H-M   'P 1'
#
loop_
_entity.id
_entity.type
_entity.pdbx_description
1 polymer ?
#
loop_
_entity_poly.entity_id
_entity_poly.type
_entity_poly.pdbx_seq_one_letter_code
_entity_poly.pdbx_strand_id
1 'polypeptide(L)' 'MQTPAHYDLILSRCRELFLAKTHDYGTAWRILRLPSVTDQIFIKANRIRTIQEVGTQKIADGVDEEFVAIINYCLIALM' A
#
# COMPACT_ATOMS: atom_id res chain seq x y z
N MET A 1 24.58 9.23 -8.10
CA MET A 1 23.82 8.00 -8.45
C MET A 1 23.24 7.39 -7.17
N GLN A 2 22.12 7.92 -6.67
CA GLN A 2 21.48 7.48 -5.41
C GLN A 2 20.17 6.70 -5.63
N THR A 3 19.72 6.60 -6.88
CA THR A 3 18.44 6.01 -7.26
C THR A 3 18.26 4.56 -6.80
N PRO A 4 19.26 3.65 -6.94
CA PRO A 4 19.10 2.27 -6.47
C PRO A 4 18.87 2.18 -4.96
N ALA A 5 19.64 2.93 -4.16
CA ALA A 5 19.51 2.93 -2.71
C ALA A 5 18.14 3.44 -2.22
N HIS A 6 17.54 4.40 -2.92
CA HIS A 6 16.18 4.84 -2.62
C HIS A 6 15.12 3.78 -2.93
N TYR A 7 15.29 3.01 -4.01
CA TYR A 7 14.41 1.88 -4.28
C TYR A 7 14.53 0.81 -3.19
N ASP A 8 15.75 0.46 -2.78
CA ASP A 8 15.97 -0.53 -1.72
C ASP A 8 15.29 -0.12 -0.41
N LEU A 9 15.38 1.17 -0.04
CA LEU A 9 14.71 1.71 1.14
C LEU A 9 13.18 1.64 1.06
N ILE A 10 12.59 1.94 -0.10
CA ILE A 10 11.14 1.86 -0.28
C ILE A 10 10.69 0.40 -0.24
N LEU A 11 11.44 -0.50 -0.90
CA LEU A 11 11.15 -1.94 -0.91
C LEU A 11 11.26 -2.56 0.49
N SER A 12 12.22 -2.12 1.31
CA SER A 12 12.32 -2.58 2.70
C SER A 12 11.09 -2.18 3.50
N ARG A 13 10.63 -0.93 3.36
CA ARG A 13 9.40 -0.43 4.01
C ARG A 13 8.15 -1.21 3.56
N CYS A 14 8.00 -1.49 2.26
CA CYS A 14 6.90 -2.31 1.74
C CYS A 14 6.92 -3.72 2.35
N ARG A 15 8.10 -4.34 2.40
CA ARG A 15 8.29 -5.68 2.97
C ARG A 15 7.96 -5.70 4.46
N GLU A 16 8.47 -4.75 5.23
CA GLU A 16 8.22 -4.66 6.67
C GLU A 16 6.72 -4.55 6.96
N LEU A 17 6.02 -3.66 6.25
CA LEU A 17 4.57 -3.53 6.41
C LEU A 17 3.83 -4.81 5.98
N PHE A 18 4.22 -5.43 4.88
CA PHE A 18 3.60 -6.67 4.40
C PHE A 18 3.74 -7.80 5.42
N LEU A 19 4.94 -7.96 6.00
CA LEU A 19 5.22 -8.96 7.02
C LEU A 19 4.45 -8.69 8.31
N ALA A 20 4.42 -7.42 8.77
CA ALA A 20 3.64 -7.03 9.95
C ALA A 20 2.15 -7.35 9.76
N LYS A 21 1.56 -6.99 8.62
CA LYS A 21 0.15 -7.31 8.31
C LYS A 21 -0.09 -8.81 8.18
N THR A 22 0.87 -9.55 7.64
CA THR A 22 0.77 -11.02 7.55
C THR A 22 0.86 -11.68 8.93
N HIS A 23 1.63 -11.12 9.86
CA HIS A 23 1.65 -11.57 11.24
C HIS A 23 0.31 -11.30 11.93
N ASP A 24 -0.25 -10.10 11.75
CA ASP A 24 -1.49 -9.67 12.43
C ASP A 24 -2.75 -10.39 11.89
N TYR A 25 -2.82 -10.64 10.58
CA TYR A 25 -4.00 -11.17 9.91
C TYR A 25 -3.80 -12.55 9.28
N GLY A 26 -2.63 -13.16 9.46
CA GLY A 26 -2.24 -14.37 8.73
C GLY A 26 -2.22 -14.13 7.21
N THR A 27 -2.37 -15.20 6.44
CA THR A 27 -2.49 -15.11 4.98
C THR A 27 -3.94 -14.90 4.53
N ALA A 28 -4.72 -14.07 5.24
CA ALA A 28 -6.14 -13.83 4.94
C ALA A 28 -6.37 -13.38 3.49
N TRP A 29 -5.43 -12.64 2.91
CA TRP A 29 -5.48 -12.17 1.53
C TRP A 29 -5.59 -13.29 0.48
N ARG A 30 -5.22 -14.54 0.80
CA ARG A 30 -5.37 -15.68 -0.11
C ARG A 30 -6.82 -16.07 -0.41
N ILE A 31 -7.77 -15.63 0.41
CA ILE A 31 -9.20 -15.88 0.17
C ILE A 31 -9.84 -14.78 -0.69
N LEU A 32 -9.11 -13.69 -0.94
CA LEU A 32 -9.62 -12.58 -1.74
C LEU A 32 -9.69 -12.99 -3.21
N ARG A 33 -10.76 -12.58 -3.87
CA ARG A 33 -10.84 -12.67 -5.33
C ARG A 33 -10.04 -11.52 -5.94
N LEU A 34 -9.53 -11.72 -7.15
CA LEU A 34 -8.78 -10.68 -7.88
C LEU A 34 -9.52 -9.33 -7.97
N PRO A 35 -10.85 -9.27 -8.24
CA PRO A 35 -11.59 -7.99 -8.19
C PRO A 35 -11.53 -7.31 -6.82
N SER A 36 -11.55 -8.06 -5.72
CA SER A 36 -11.43 -7.49 -4.38
C SER A 36 -10.06 -6.86 -4.15
N VAL A 37 -9.00 -7.46 -4.70
CA VAL A 37 -7.64 -6.87 -4.64
C VAL A 37 -7.59 -5.59 -5.48
N THR A 38 -8.20 -5.60 -6.66
CA THR A 38 -8.35 -4.39 -7.50
C THR A 38 -9.09 -3.29 -6.76
N ASP A 39 -10.19 -3.61 -6.07
CA ASP A 39 -10.95 -2.65 -5.27
C ASP A 39 -10.09 -2.03 -4.16
N GLN A 40 -9.25 -2.84 -3.49
CA GLN A 40 -8.31 -2.32 -2.48
C GLN A 40 -7.34 -1.29 -3.09
N ILE A 41 -6.80 -1.56 -4.27
CA ILE A 41 -5.92 -0.60 -4.97
C ILE A 41 -6.68 0.70 -5.29
N PHE A 42 -7.92 0.60 -5.79
CA PHE A 42 -8.74 1.78 -6.10
C PHE A 42 -9.10 2.60 -4.86
N ILE A 43 -9.38 1.97 -3.73
CA ILE A 43 -9.65 2.67 -2.46
C ILE A 43 -8.43 3.52 -2.06
N LYS A 44 -7.23 2.94 -2.14
CA LYS A 44 -5.98 3.64 -1.81
C LYS A 44 -5.69 4.79 -2.77
N ALA A 45 -5.81 4.55 -4.08
CA ALA A 45 -5.62 5.59 -5.09
C ALA A 45 -6.62 6.75 -4.94
N ASN A 46 -7.90 6.45 -4.66
CA ASN A 46 -8.90 7.48 -4.40
C ASN A 46 -8.58 8.30 -3.15
N ARG A 47 -8.09 7.67 -2.08
CA ARG A 47 -7.67 8.40 -0.87
C ARG A 47 -6.55 9.38 -1.18
N ILE A 48 -5.52 8.97 -1.95
CA ILE A 48 -4.43 9.86 -2.39
C ILE A 48 -5.01 11.07 -3.13
N ARG A 49 -5.89 10.85 -4.10
CA ARG A 49 -6.54 11.91 -4.87
C ARG A 49 -7.33 12.87 -3.97
N THR A 50 -8.16 12.35 -3.07
CA THR A 50 -8.95 13.17 -2.16
C THR A 50 -8.07 14.04 -1.27
N ILE A 51 -6.95 13.51 -0.76
CA ILE A 51 -6.01 14.29 0.06
C ILE A 51 -5.41 15.45 -0.75
N GLN A 52 -5.03 15.20 -2.00
CA GLN A 52 -4.49 16.21 -2.90
C GLN A 52 -5.51 17.28 -3.28
N GLU A 53 -6.78 16.89 -3.49
CA GLU A 53 -7.86 17.82 -3.89
C GLU A 53 -8.36 18.68 -2.71
N VAL A 54 -8.51 18.09 -1.52
CA VAL A 54 -9.07 18.79 -0.35
C VAL A 54 -8.02 19.66 0.35
N GLY A 55 -6.74 19.34 0.23
CA GLY A 55 -5.61 20.10 0.77
C GLY A 55 -5.54 20.18 2.30
N THR A 56 -6.57 19.72 3.01
CA THR A 56 -6.66 19.71 4.47
C THR A 56 -7.08 18.32 4.95
N GLN A 57 -6.22 17.66 5.71
CA GLN A 57 -6.56 16.40 6.39
C GLN A 57 -6.79 16.67 7.87
N LYS A 58 -7.90 16.13 8.40
CA LYS A 58 -8.18 16.14 9.85
C LYS A 58 -7.42 15.04 10.61
N ILE A 59 -6.77 14.13 9.89
CA ILE A 59 -6.01 12.99 10.41
C ILE A 59 -4.58 13.13 9.88
N ALA A 60 -3.58 12.96 10.74
CA ALA A 60 -2.17 13.12 10.41
C ALA A 60 -1.57 11.92 9.63
N ASP A 61 -2.37 11.16 8.90
CA ASP A 61 -1.88 10.03 8.10
C ASP A 61 -1.29 10.56 6.79
N GLY A 62 0.01 10.34 6.62
CA GLY A 62 0.74 10.70 5.41
C GLY A 62 0.29 9.87 4.19
N VAL A 63 0.30 10.52 3.02
CA VAL A 63 -0.02 9.89 1.72
C VAL A 63 0.92 8.71 1.40
N ASP A 64 2.15 8.74 1.94
CA ASP A 64 3.17 7.71 1.71
C ASP A 64 2.70 6.29 2.05
N GLU A 65 1.90 6.15 3.11
CA GLU A 65 1.39 4.83 3.53
C GLU A 65 0.42 4.23 2.51
N GLU A 66 -0.31 5.08 1.80
CA GLU A 66 -1.24 4.66 0.75
C GLU A 66 -0.46 4.12 -0.46
N PHE A 67 0.67 4.72 -0.82
CA PHE A 67 1.55 4.20 -1.87
C PHE A 67 2.16 2.84 -1.49
N VAL A 68 2.65 2.70 -0.25
CA VAL A 68 3.19 1.43 0.24
C VAL A 68 2.10 0.34 0.20
N ALA A 69 0.87 0.67 0.59
CA ALA A 69 -0.26 -0.25 0.52
C ALA A 69 -0.59 -0.67 -0.92
N ILE A 70 -0.60 0.27 -1.88
CA ILE A 70 -0.80 -0.04 -3.30
C ILE A 70 0.24 -1.06 -3.80
N ILE A 71 1.53 -0.85 -3.50
CA ILE A 71 2.59 -1.79 -3.89
C ILE A 71 2.34 -3.19 -3.33
N ASN A 72 1.95 -3.29 -2.06
CA ASN A 72 1.67 -4.57 -1.41
C ASN A 72 0.42 -5.26 -2.00
N TYR A 73 -0.63 -4.52 -2.36
CA TYR A 73 -1.79 -5.11 -3.06
C TYR A 73 -1.45 -5.54 -4.50
N CYS A 74 -0.58 -4.81 -5.19
CA CYS A 74 -0.05 -5.24 -6.49
C CYS A 74 0.73 -6.56 -6.36
N LEU A 75 1.55 -6.71 -5.32
CA LEU A 75 2.25 -7.96 -5.05
C LEU A 75 1.25 -9.10 -4.81
N ILE A 76 0.21 -8.86 -4.00
CA ILE A 76 -0.87 -9.83 -3.75
C ILE A 76 -1.56 -10.25 -5.06
N ALA A 77 -1.83 -9.31 -5.96
CA ALA A 77 -2.49 -9.60 -7.24
C ALA A 77 -1.67 -10.50 -8.18
N LEU A 78 -0.34 -10.57 -7.99
CA LEU A 78 0.58 -11.35 -8.80
C LEU A 78 0.82 -12.78 -8.27
N MET A 79 0.36 -13.09 -7.05
CA MET A 79 0.53 -14.39 -6.38
C MET A 79 -0.64 -15.34 -6.65
#